data_AF-A0A6N8NWE3-F1
#
_entry.id   AF-A0A6N8NWE3-F1
#
_cell.length_a   1.000
_cell.length_b   1.000
_cell.length_c   1.000
_cell.angle_alpha   90.00
_cell.angle_beta   90.00
_cell.angle_gamma   90.00
#
_symmetry.space_group_name_H-M   'P 1'
#
loop_
_entity.id
_entity.type
_entity.pdbx_description
1 polymer ?
#
loop_
_entity_poly.entity_id
_entity_poly.type
_entity_poly.pdbx_seq_one_letter_code
_entity_poly.pdbx_strand_id
1 'polypeptide(L)'
;KTTLLRHILNEQHGYKIAVIENEFGEVSVDDQLIGDRATQIKTLTNGCICCSRSNELEDALLDLLDNLDKGNIQFDRLVIECTGMADPGPIIQTFFSHEILCQR
;
A
#
# COMPACT_ATOMS: atom_id res chain seq x y z
N LYS A 1 9.46 -7.24 12.19
CA LYS A 1 8.73 -6.95 10.93
C LYS A 1 7.37 -7.63 10.88
N THR A 2 7.30 -8.95 10.75
CA THR A 2 6.04 -9.72 10.62
C THR A 2 5.07 -9.48 11.77
N THR A 3 5.53 -9.42 13.01
CA THR A 3 4.67 -9.07 14.17
C THR A 3 4.04 -7.68 14.03
N LEU A 4 4.80 -6.69 13.57
CA LEU A 4 4.32 -5.31 13.38
C LEU A 4 3.32 -5.23 12.23
N LEU A 5 3.63 -5.82 11.08
CA LEU A 5 2.71 -5.85 9.94
C LEU A 5 1.42 -6.58 10.30
N ARG A 6 1.49 -7.73 10.97
CA ARG A 6 0.30 -8.45 11.42
C ARG A 6 -0.58 -7.58 12.33
N HIS A 7 0.03 -6.81 13.22
CA HIS A 7 -0.68 -5.86 14.07
C HIS A 7 -1.38 -4.77 13.24
N ILE A 8 -0.68 -4.16 12.29
CA ILE A 8 -1.24 -3.13 11.39
C ILE A 8 -2.39 -3.68 10.52
N LEU A 9 -2.28 -4.91 10.04
CA LEU A 9 -3.22 -5.48 9.08
C LEU A 9 -4.46 -6.11 9.74
N ASN A 10 -4.41 -6.45 11.02
CA ASN A 10 -5.49 -7.21 11.68
C ASN A 10 -6.13 -6.51 12.89
N GLU A 11 -5.39 -5.65 13.60
CA GLU A 11 -5.88 -5.08 14.86
C GLU A 11 -6.64 -3.78 14.62
N GLN A 12 -7.64 -3.49 15.46
CA GLN A 12 -8.39 -2.22 15.43
C GLN A 12 -7.63 -1.11 16.16
N HIS A 13 -6.53 -0.66 15.57
CA HIS A 13 -5.67 0.39 16.14
C HIS A 13 -6.14 1.83 15.80
N GLY A 14 -7.17 1.98 14.95
CA GLY A 14 -7.77 3.29 14.63
C GLY A 14 -6.96 4.18 13.68
N TYR A 15 -5.90 3.65 13.07
CA TYR A 15 -5.09 4.37 12.07
C TYR A 15 -5.52 3.93 10.67
N LYS A 16 -5.49 4.85 9.70
CA LYS A 16 -5.83 4.54 8.30
C LYS A 16 -4.55 4.37 7.50
N ILE A 17 -4.02 3.15 7.48
CA ILE A 17 -2.71 2.84 6.92
C ILE A 17 -2.86 2.07 5.61
N ALA A 18 -2.22 2.54 4.54
CA ALA A 18 -1.94 1.74 3.36
C ALA A 18 -0.61 1.01 3.53
N VAL A 19 -0.62 -0.30 3.30
CA VAL A 19 0.56 -1.17 3.37
C VAL A 19 0.83 -1.72 1.98
N ILE A 20 2.04 -1.52 1.47
CA ILE A 20 2.56 -2.17 0.29
C ILE A 20 3.49 -3.29 0.76
N GLU A 21 3.05 -4.54 0.64
CA GLU A 21 3.81 -5.73 1.03
C GLU A 21 4.18 -6.60 -0.17
N ASN A 22 5.21 -7.44 -0.04
CA ASN A 22 5.63 -8.28 -1.17
C ASN A 22 4.61 -9.36 -1.52
N GLU A 23 3.99 -9.94 -0.49
CA GLU A 23 3.01 -11.01 -0.60
C GLU A 23 1.97 -10.82 0.49
N PHE A 24 0.71 -11.10 0.17
CA PHE A 24 -0.38 -10.98 1.13
C PHE A 24 -0.22 -12.00 2.26
N GLY A 25 -0.23 -11.52 3.50
CA GLY A 25 -0.41 -12.38 4.67
C GLY A 25 -1.85 -12.90 4.82
N GLU A 26 -2.08 -13.73 5.85
CA GLU A 26 -3.44 -14.03 6.31
C GLU A 26 -4.06 -12.76 6.92
N VAL A 27 -4.97 -12.13 6.17
CA VAL A 27 -5.67 -10.89 6.55
C VAL A 27 -7.16 -11.02 6.27
N SER A 28 -7.98 -10.35 7.08
CA SER A 28 -9.43 -10.28 6.87
C SER A 28 -9.74 -9.16 5.88
N VAL A 29 -10.19 -9.54 4.68
CA VAL A 29 -10.52 -8.62 3.58
C VAL A 29 -12.00 -8.31 3.61
N ASP A 30 -12.35 -7.03 3.52
CA ASP A 30 -13.72 -6.53 3.44
C ASP A 30 -14.13 -6.28 1.98
N ASP A 31 -13.26 -5.62 1.21
CA ASP A 31 -13.47 -5.37 -0.21
C ASP A 31 -12.15 -5.44 -1.00
N GLN A 32 -12.25 -5.65 -2.30
CA GLN A 32 -11.11 -5.74 -3.20
C GLN A 32 -11.43 -5.11 -4.56
N LEU A 33 -10.47 -4.33 -5.07
CA LEU A 33 -10.51 -3.76 -6.42
C LEU A 33 -9.18 -3.96 -7.14
N ILE A 34 -9.20 -3.77 -8.46
CA ILE A 34 -8.02 -3.77 -9.32
C ILE A 34 -7.88 -2.35 -9.89
N GLY A 35 -6.73 -1.73 -9.66
CA GLY A 35 -6.39 -0.43 -10.23
C GLY A 35 -6.14 -0.48 -11.73
N ASP A 36 -6.09 0.69 -12.35
CA ASP A 36 -5.93 0.83 -13.79
C ASP A 36 -4.56 0.27 -14.26
N ARG A 37 -3.56 0.24 -13.38
CA ARG A 37 -2.22 -0.34 -13.60
C ARG A 37 -2.10 -1.75 -13.00
N ALA A 38 -3.22 -2.47 -12.90
CA ALA A 38 -3.33 -3.83 -12.41
C ALA A 38 -2.91 -4.04 -10.95
N THR A 39 -2.84 -2.98 -10.13
CA THR A 39 -2.54 -3.13 -8.70
C THR A 39 -3.75 -3.74 -7.99
N GLN A 40 -3.53 -4.86 -7.31
CA GLN A 40 -4.56 -5.45 -6.44
C GLN A 40 -4.60 -4.68 -5.12
N ILE A 41 -5.68 -3.95 -4.89
CA ILE A 41 -5.91 -3.13 -3.70
C ILE A 41 -7.01 -3.81 -2.87
N LYS A 42 -6.70 -4.10 -1.61
CA LYS A 42 -7.63 -4.72 -0.66
C LYS A 42 -7.92 -3.77 0.49
N THR A 43 -9.19 -3.56 0.78
CA THR A 43 -9.64 -2.91 2.01
C THR A 43 -9.82 -3.98 3.07
N LEU A 44 -9.17 -3.81 4.22
CA LEU A 44 -9.21 -4.75 5.32
C LEU A 44 -10.35 -4.42 6.28
N THR A 45 -10.80 -5.40 7.05
CA THR A 45 -11.90 -5.23 8.03
C THR A 45 -11.58 -4.19 9.11
N ASN A 46 -10.31 -3.90 9.39
CA ASN A 46 -9.91 -2.85 10.34
C ASN A 46 -9.82 -1.45 9.69
N GLY A 47 -10.14 -1.32 8.41
CA GLY A 47 -10.10 -0.07 7.65
C GLY A 47 -8.73 0.28 7.05
N CYS A 48 -7.71 -0.56 7.22
CA CYS A 48 -6.44 -0.42 6.52
C CYS A 48 -6.57 -0.84 5.04
N ILE A 49 -5.63 -0.37 4.22
CA ILE A 49 -5.50 -0.75 2.82
C ILE A 49 -4.26 -1.62 2.67
N CYS A 50 -4.34 -2.68 1.88
CA CYS A 50 -3.23 -3.58 1.60
C CYS A 50 -3.07 -3.80 0.10
N CYS A 51 -1.84 -3.69 -0.39
CA CYS A 51 -1.49 -3.88 -1.80
C CYS A 51 -0.25 -4.77 -1.92
N SER A 52 -0.15 -5.51 -3.02
CA SER A 52 1.03 -6.31 -3.33
C SER A 52 2.06 -5.53 -4.16
N ARG A 53 3.35 -5.81 -3.97
CA ARG A 53 4.46 -5.40 -4.84
C ARG A 53 4.61 -6.28 -6.10
N SER A 54 3.59 -7.03 -6.49
CA SER A 54 3.65 -7.84 -7.72
C SER A 54 3.85 -6.99 -8.99
N ASN A 55 3.56 -5.69 -8.93
CA ASN A 55 3.81 -4.72 -10.01
C ASN A 55 4.94 -3.74 -9.62
N GLU A 56 5.29 -2.81 -10.53
CA GLU A 56 6.24 -1.74 -10.22
C GLU A 56 5.69 -0.86 -9.06
N LEU A 57 6.58 -0.42 -8.17
CA LEU A 57 6.19 0.40 -7.01
C LEU A 57 5.44 1.67 -7.45
N GLU A 58 5.88 2.27 -8.55
CA GLU A 58 5.25 3.45 -9.14
C GLU A 58 3.78 3.20 -9.48
N ASP A 59 3.48 2.09 -10.16
CA ASP A 59 2.12 1.70 -10.51
C ASP A 59 1.22 1.55 -9.28
N ALA A 60 1.73 0.90 -8.24
CA ALA A 60 0.99 0.71 -6.99
C ALA A 60 0.70 2.05 -6.30
N LEU A 61 1.66 2.97 -6.29
CA LEU A 61 1.48 4.31 -5.72
C LEU A 61 0.46 5.12 -6.51
N LEU A 62 0.53 5.08 -7.85
CA LEU A 62 -0.40 5.80 -8.70
C LEU A 62 -1.83 5.24 -8.61
N ASP A 63 -2.00 3.91 -8.59
CA ASP A 63 -3.31 3.29 -8.40
C ASP A 63 -3.90 3.60 -7.01
N LEU A 64 -3.06 3.67 -5.96
CA LEU A 64 -3.49 4.12 -4.64
C LEU A 64 -3.96 5.56 -4.65
N LEU A 65 -3.23 6.47 -5.31
CA LEU A 65 -3.61 7.87 -5.43
C LEU A 65 -4.90 8.04 -6.25
N ASP A 66 -5.04 7.34 -7.37
CA ASP A 66 -6.22 7.41 -8.22
C ASP A 66 -7.47 6.95 -7.46
N ASN A 67 -7.37 5.87 -6.68
CA ASN A 67 -8.49 5.37 -5.89
C ASN A 67 -8.79 6.23 -4.65
N LEU A 68 -7.77 6.89 -4.09
CA LEU A 68 -7.94 7.89 -3.03
C LEU A 68 -8.72 9.11 -3.55
N ASP A 69 -8.33 9.64 -4.71
CA ASP A 69 -8.99 10.79 -5.35
C ASP A 69 -10.43 10.48 -5.79
N LYS A 70 -10.68 9.26 -6.28
CA LYS A 70 -12.03 8.77 -6.63
C LYS A 70 -12.91 8.52 -5.39
N GLY A 71 -12.34 8.49 -4.18
CA GLY A 71 -13.06 8.20 -2.95
C GLY A 71 -13.36 6.71 -2.73
N ASN A 72 -12.71 5.82 -3.47
CA ASN A 72 -12.88 4.36 -3.36
C ASN A 72 -12.16 3.80 -2.13
N ILE A 73 -11.07 4.44 -1.71
CA ILE A 73 -10.28 4.08 -0.52
C ILE A 73 -9.92 5.32 0.29
N GLN A 74 -9.48 5.12 1.54
CA GLN A 74 -9.05 6.21 2.42
C GLN A 74 -7.86 5.76 3.27
N PHE A 75 -6.76 6.50 3.23
CA PHE A 75 -5.63 6.35 4.15
C PHE A 75 -4.89 7.68 4.35
N ASP A 76 -4.14 7.82 5.44
CA ASP A 76 -3.32 9.00 5.75
C ASP A 76 -1.84 8.66 5.98
N ARG A 77 -1.51 7.38 5.96
CA ARG A 77 -0.16 6.84 6.18
C ARG A 77 0.10 5.75 5.16
N LEU A 78 1.34 5.72 4.65
CA LEU A 78 1.84 4.68 3.77
C LEU A 78 3.01 3.96 4.45
N VAL A 79 2.95 2.64 4.48
CA VAL A 79 4.05 1.76 4.92
C VAL A 79 4.45 0.89 3.75
N ILE A 80 5.70 1.00 3.31
CA ILE A 80 6.28 0.14 2.28
C ILE A 80 7.16 -0.89 2.94
N GLU A 81 6.82 -2.16 2.76
CA GLU A 81 7.67 -3.26 3.16
C GLU A 81 8.89 -3.36 2.24
N CYS A 82 10.06 -3.12 2.83
CA CYS A 82 11.36 -3.43 2.25
C CYS A 82 11.95 -4.59 3.05
N THR A 83 12.15 -5.76 2.44
CA THR A 83 12.68 -6.94 3.14
C THR A 83 13.90 -7.53 2.48
N GLY A 84 14.70 -8.20 3.31
CA GLY A 84 15.87 -8.95 2.86
C GLY A 84 16.96 -7.99 2.37
N MET A 85 17.38 -8.18 1.13
CA MET A 85 18.44 -7.41 0.47
C MET A 85 17.89 -6.25 -0.37
N ALA A 86 16.62 -5.88 -0.21
CA ALA A 86 16.03 -4.77 -0.93
C ALA A 86 16.76 -3.46 -0.57
N ASP A 87 17.31 -2.78 -1.57
CA ASP A 87 17.91 -1.46 -1.42
C ASP A 87 16.82 -0.40 -1.22
N PRO A 88 16.84 0.37 -0.11
CA PRO A 88 15.92 1.48 0.08
C PRO A 88 16.13 2.62 -0.93
N GLY A 89 17.32 2.75 -1.54
CA GLY A 89 17.68 3.84 -2.45
C GLY A 89 16.70 4.00 -3.61
N PRO A 90 16.45 2.97 -4.43
CA PRO A 90 15.46 3.02 -5.52
C PRO A 90 14.05 3.38 -5.05
N ILE A 91 13.63 2.88 -3.90
CA ILE A 91 12.28 3.14 -3.34
C ILE A 91 12.15 4.62 -2.96
N ILE A 92 13.16 5.17 -2.30
CA ILE A 92 13.21 6.60 -1.97
C ILE A 92 13.22 7.42 -3.27
N GLN A 93 14.02 7.03 -4.25
CA GLN A 93 14.13 7.75 -5.53
C GLN A 93 12.79 7.87 -6.25
N THR A 94 11.94 6.84 -6.25
CA THR A 94 10.60 6.87 -6.86
C THR A 94 9.76 8.07 -6.38
N PHE A 95 9.86 8.44 -5.10
CA PHE A 95 9.14 9.59 -4.55
C PHE A 95 9.66 10.96 -5.03
N PHE A 96 10.88 11.02 -5.57
CA PHE A 96 11.50 12.27 -6.03
C PHE A 96 11.63 12.36 -7.55
N SER A 97 11.59 11.25 -8.27
CA SER A 97 11.76 11.22 -9.72
C SER A 97 10.46 11.31 -10.51
N HIS A 98 9.33 10.95 -9.90
CA HIS A 98 8.04 10.92 -10.61
C HIS A 98 7.25 12.21 -10.37
N GLU A 99 6.83 12.90 -11.44
CA GLU A 99 6.22 14.24 -11.38
C GLU A 99 4.98 14.33 -10.48
N ILE A 100 4.15 13.28 -10.46
CA ILE A 100 2.95 13.23 -9.62
C ILE A 100 3.30 12.90 -8.17
N LEU A 101 4.23 11.96 -7.95
CA LEU A 101 4.50 11.45 -6.61
C LEU A 101 5.28 12.47 -5.77
N CYS A 102 6.09 13.31 -6.40
CA CYS A 102 6.85 14.35 -5.70
C CYS A 102 6.01 15.55 -5.23
N GLN A 103 4.73 15.62 -5.60
CA GLN A 103 3.82 16.72 -5.29
C GLN A 103 2.72 16.36 -4.27
N ARG A 104 2.68 15.12 -3.80
CA ARG A 104 1.60 14.54 -2.98
C ARG A 104 2.10 14.21 -1.58
#